data_AF-A0A6A7RQ35-F1
#
_entry.id   AF-A0A6A7RQ35-F1
#
_cell.length_a   1.000
_cell.length_b   1.000
_cell.length_c   1.000
_cell.angle_alpha   90.00
_cell.angle_beta   90.00
_cell.angle_gamma   90.00
#
_symmetry.space_group_name_H-M   'P 1'
#
loop_
_entity.id
_entity.type
_entity.pdbx_description
1 polymer ?
#
loop_
_entity_poly.entity_id
_entity_poly.type
_entity_poly.pdbx_seq_one_letter_code
_entity_poly.pdbx_strand_id
1 'polypeptide(L)'
;MASSTTHLDLIAQSQSSKEVTANALFDAGSPATLFGRRASLCSGLNYFYYGGVMLVDGVLTAIANNAAALALTASTTNYIEATRSGVVSKNTVGFTGGSIPLYTAVTGPSSVTSYTDQRAWVAPAYLPSNGSIAVTTADVDLTAAANADKARCSYLTTTGTLTANRNVIVPNSWQAAVFCNNSGAFTTKFKTAAGSGVVVAQGKRALLLADGSNVVRVTPDT
;
A
#
# COMPACT_ATOMS: atom_id res chain seq x y z
N MET A 1 -24.21 -1.86 -0.98
CA MET A 1 -25.04 -1.19 0.04
C MET A 1 -26.46 -1.64 -0.18
N ALA A 2 -27.12 -2.23 0.83
CA ALA A 2 -28.51 -2.67 0.66
C ALA A 2 -29.41 -1.45 0.41
N SER A 3 -30.05 -1.39 -0.75
CA SER A 3 -31.16 -0.50 -1.04
C SER A 3 -32.39 -0.86 -0.19
N SER A 4 -33.50 -0.12 -0.32
CA SER A 4 -34.77 -0.44 0.38
C SER A 4 -35.21 -1.90 0.19
N THR A 5 -34.85 -2.54 -0.92
CA THR A 5 -34.81 -3.99 -1.08
C THR A 5 -33.36 -4.50 -0.96
N THR A 6 -33.12 -5.44 -0.04
CA THR A 6 -31.82 -6.08 0.13
C THR A 6 -31.56 -7.12 -0.97
N HIS A 7 -30.30 -7.21 -1.41
CA HIS A 7 -29.82 -8.27 -2.30
C HIS A 7 -29.15 -9.42 -1.52
N LEU A 8 -29.09 -9.32 -0.19
CA LEU A 8 -28.42 -10.27 0.69
C LEU A 8 -29.44 -11.11 1.46
N ASP A 9 -29.11 -12.37 1.68
CA ASP A 9 -29.87 -13.28 2.54
C ASP A 9 -29.72 -12.84 4.00
N LEU A 10 -30.76 -12.19 4.55
CA LEU A 10 -30.75 -11.68 5.91
C LEU A 10 -31.16 -12.74 6.92
N ILE A 11 -30.60 -12.63 8.13
CA ILE A 11 -31.11 -13.35 9.29
C ILE A 11 -32.48 -12.79 9.65
N ALA A 12 -33.48 -13.66 9.78
CA ALA A 12 -34.80 -13.31 10.29
C ALA A 12 -34.93 -13.62 11.79
N GLN A 13 -35.78 -12.87 12.49
CA GLN A 13 -36.11 -13.17 13.88
C GLN A 13 -36.76 -14.57 13.97
N SER A 14 -36.34 -15.37 14.95
CA SER A 14 -36.81 -16.75 15.16
C SER A 14 -36.54 -17.72 13.99
N GLN A 15 -35.62 -17.40 13.08
CA GLN A 15 -35.19 -18.32 12.02
C GLN A 15 -34.45 -19.53 12.61
N SER A 16 -34.81 -20.73 12.15
CA SER A 16 -34.02 -21.95 12.42
C SER A 16 -32.67 -21.88 11.71
N SER A 17 -31.60 -22.36 12.36
CA SER A 17 -30.25 -22.46 11.80
C SER A 17 -29.69 -21.14 11.22
N LYS A 18 -29.99 -20.01 11.87
CA LYS A 18 -29.51 -18.66 11.48
C LYS A 18 -28.00 -18.57 11.28
N GLU A 19 -27.22 -19.34 12.03
CA GLU A 19 -25.78 -19.46 11.90
C GLU A 19 -25.34 -20.04 10.54
N VAL A 20 -26.12 -20.95 9.95
CA VAL A 20 -25.84 -21.51 8.62
C VAL A 20 -26.04 -20.44 7.55
N THR A 21 -27.15 -19.69 7.63
CA THR A 21 -27.41 -18.56 6.72
C THR A 21 -26.32 -17.49 6.84
N ALA A 22 -25.93 -17.15 8.07
CA ALA A 22 -24.85 -16.19 8.30
C ALA A 22 -23.52 -16.65 7.69
N ASN A 23 -23.13 -17.90 7.94
CA ASN A 23 -21.88 -18.46 7.41
C ASN A 23 -21.87 -18.50 5.89
N ALA A 24 -22.96 -18.90 5.24
CA ALA A 24 -23.06 -18.89 3.78
C ALA A 24 -22.88 -17.48 3.19
N LEU A 25 -23.47 -16.45 3.82
CA LEU A 25 -23.28 -15.07 3.43
C LEU A 25 -21.83 -14.59 3.66
N PHE A 26 -21.21 -14.97 4.79
CA PHE A 26 -19.81 -14.65 5.07
C PHE A 26 -18.85 -15.34 4.10
N ASP A 27 -19.12 -16.58 3.70
CA ASP A 27 -18.35 -17.32 2.71
C ASP A 27 -18.44 -16.65 1.33
N ALA A 28 -19.64 -16.23 0.92
CA ALA A 28 -19.84 -15.47 -0.32
C ALA A 28 -19.13 -14.10 -0.28
N GLY A 29 -19.10 -13.44 0.89
CA GLY A 29 -18.39 -12.17 1.12
C GLY A 29 -16.90 -12.31 1.43
N SER A 30 -16.38 -13.54 1.53
CA SER A 30 -15.00 -13.82 1.96
C SER A 30 -13.88 -13.18 1.12
N PRO A 31 -14.05 -12.85 -0.18
CA PRO A 31 -12.99 -12.10 -0.89
C PRO A 31 -12.61 -10.79 -0.22
N ALA A 32 -13.55 -10.12 0.47
CA ALA A 32 -13.29 -8.87 1.21
C ALA A 32 -12.61 -9.09 2.57
N THR A 33 -12.49 -10.34 3.04
CA THR A 33 -11.85 -10.65 4.32
C THR A 33 -10.34 -10.89 4.18
N LEU A 34 -9.80 -10.91 2.97
CA LEU A 34 -8.35 -11.00 2.72
C LEU A 34 -7.60 -9.95 3.57
N PHE A 35 -6.58 -10.43 4.30
CA PHE A 35 -5.79 -9.67 5.28
C PHE A 35 -6.57 -9.09 6.46
N GLY A 36 -7.84 -9.43 6.61
CA GLY A 36 -8.66 -9.00 7.74
C GLY A 36 -8.17 -9.62 9.04
N ARG A 37 -8.29 -8.88 10.14
CA ARG A 37 -7.88 -9.35 11.47
C ARG A 37 -8.66 -10.62 11.85
N ARG A 38 -7.94 -11.71 12.12
CA ARG A 38 -8.49 -12.98 12.62
C ARG A 38 -8.61 -12.93 14.14
N ALA A 39 -9.63 -12.20 14.59
CA ALA A 39 -9.85 -11.84 15.99
C ALA A 39 -9.78 -13.03 16.97
N SER A 40 -10.28 -14.21 16.58
CA SER A 40 -10.36 -15.40 17.44
C SER A 40 -9.01 -15.96 17.86
N LEU A 41 -7.93 -15.65 17.15
CA LEU A 41 -6.56 -16.07 17.48
C LEU A 41 -5.68 -14.92 17.98
N CYS A 42 -6.10 -13.67 17.79
CA CYS A 42 -5.35 -12.52 18.30
C CYS A 42 -5.46 -12.44 19.82
N SER A 43 -4.31 -12.45 20.51
CA SER A 43 -4.24 -12.31 21.98
C SER A 43 -2.93 -11.66 22.40
N GLY A 44 -2.97 -10.79 23.41
CA GLY A 44 -1.81 -10.00 23.82
C GLY A 44 -1.27 -9.17 22.66
N LEU A 45 0.00 -9.39 22.30
CA LEU A 45 0.69 -8.77 21.15
C LEU A 45 0.78 -9.70 19.92
N ASN A 46 0.01 -10.79 19.90
CA ASN A 46 -0.02 -11.73 18.79
C ASN A 46 -1.12 -11.34 17.81
N TYR A 47 -0.73 -10.98 16.59
CA TYR A 47 -1.66 -10.65 15.51
C TYR A 47 -1.81 -11.81 14.53
N PHE A 48 -3.05 -12.10 14.15
CA PHE A 48 -3.42 -13.07 13.13
C PHE A 48 -4.32 -12.43 12.10
N TYR A 49 -4.22 -12.89 10.85
CA TYR A 49 -5.01 -12.42 9.74
C TYR A 49 -5.62 -13.58 8.95
N TYR A 50 -6.72 -13.29 8.27
CA TYR A 50 -7.29 -14.17 7.26
C TYR A 50 -6.51 -14.06 5.96
N GLY A 51 -6.19 -15.22 5.38
CA GLY A 51 -5.77 -15.35 4.00
C GLY A 51 -6.94 -15.14 3.04
N GLY A 52 -6.72 -15.44 1.78
CA GLY A 52 -7.68 -15.26 0.70
C GLY A 52 -6.99 -15.36 -0.65
N VAL A 53 -7.62 -14.86 -1.71
CA VAL A 53 -7.04 -14.85 -3.04
C VAL A 53 -6.72 -13.41 -3.45
N MET A 54 -5.51 -13.20 -3.97
CA MET A 54 -5.06 -11.91 -4.50
C MET A 54 -4.47 -12.12 -5.90
N LEU A 55 -4.63 -11.12 -6.78
CA LEU A 55 -3.92 -11.10 -8.04
C LEU A 55 -2.46 -10.69 -7.82
N VAL A 56 -1.52 -11.57 -8.17
CA VAL A 56 -0.07 -11.33 -8.15
C VAL A 56 0.46 -11.52 -9.57
N ASP A 57 0.91 -10.43 -10.18
CA ASP A 57 1.50 -10.43 -11.53
C ASP A 57 0.65 -11.14 -12.61
N GLY A 58 -0.68 -11.01 -12.50
CA GLY A 58 -1.64 -11.61 -13.42
C GLY A 58 -2.14 -13.00 -13.03
N VAL A 59 -1.65 -13.57 -11.93
CA VAL A 59 -2.06 -14.89 -11.43
C VAL A 59 -2.89 -14.75 -10.16
N LEU A 60 -3.97 -15.55 -10.06
CA LEU A 60 -4.70 -15.68 -8.79
C LEU A 60 -3.87 -16.50 -7.81
N THR A 61 -3.35 -15.85 -6.79
CA THR A 61 -2.51 -16.45 -5.75
C THR A 61 -3.30 -16.61 -4.46
N ALA A 62 -3.32 -17.84 -3.94
CA ALA A 62 -3.86 -18.12 -2.62
C ALA A 62 -2.85 -17.70 -1.54
N ILE A 63 -3.26 -16.76 -0.69
CA ILE A 63 -2.56 -16.37 0.52
C ILE A 63 -3.18 -17.15 1.67
N ALA A 64 -2.38 -17.91 2.42
CA ALA A 64 -2.87 -18.65 3.57
C ALA A 64 -3.12 -17.72 4.77
N ASN A 65 -3.99 -18.17 5.70
CA ASN A 65 -3.98 -17.61 7.06
C ASN A 65 -2.56 -17.75 7.63
N ASN A 66 -2.09 -16.79 8.42
CA ASN A 66 -0.80 -16.97 9.07
C ASN A 66 -0.84 -18.14 10.06
N ALA A 67 0.10 -19.08 9.89
CA ALA A 67 0.26 -20.21 10.79
C ALA A 67 0.87 -19.80 12.15
N ALA A 68 1.74 -18.80 12.14
CA ALA A 68 2.39 -18.25 13.33
C ALA A 68 1.98 -16.79 13.54
N ALA A 69 1.90 -16.38 14.81
CA ALA A 69 1.56 -15.01 15.18
C ALA A 69 2.54 -14.00 14.58
N LEU A 70 2.01 -12.92 14.00
CA LEU A 70 2.80 -11.72 13.74
C LEU A 70 2.94 -10.97 15.07
N ALA A 71 4.12 -11.08 15.70
CA ALA A 71 4.39 -10.45 16.98
C ALA A 71 4.49 -8.92 16.82
N LEU A 72 3.64 -8.18 17.53
CA LEU A 72 3.64 -6.72 17.55
C LEU A 72 4.67 -6.19 18.55
N THR A 73 5.29 -5.05 18.24
CA THR A 73 6.13 -4.33 19.21
C THR A 73 5.25 -3.74 20.31
N ALA A 74 5.68 -3.87 21.56
CA ALA A 74 5.00 -3.29 22.72
C ALA A 74 5.12 -1.76 22.78
N SER A 75 4.16 -1.11 23.44
CA SER A 75 4.17 0.33 23.77
C SER A 75 4.40 1.26 22.57
N THR A 76 3.88 0.91 21.40
CA THR A 76 4.07 1.69 20.18
C THR A 76 2.97 1.43 19.15
N THR A 77 2.94 2.24 18.10
CA THR A 77 2.08 1.98 16.94
C THR A 77 2.79 1.04 15.98
N ASN A 78 2.11 -0.05 15.63
CA ASN A 78 2.55 -1.02 14.64
C ASN A 78 1.80 -0.78 13.33
N TYR A 79 2.52 -0.62 12.24
CA TYR A 79 1.99 -0.52 10.88
C TYR A 79 2.11 -1.89 10.21
N ILE A 80 0.98 -2.56 10.06
CA ILE A 80 0.88 -3.91 9.49
C ILE A 80 0.58 -3.76 7.99
N GLU A 81 1.42 -4.35 7.16
CA GLU A 81 1.40 -4.15 5.72
C GLU A 81 1.74 -5.44 4.98
N ALA A 82 1.34 -5.52 3.72
CA ALA A 82 1.67 -6.63 2.83
C ALA A 82 2.50 -6.17 1.64
N THR A 83 3.36 -7.05 1.13
CA THR A 83 3.96 -6.88 -0.18
C THR A 83 2.93 -7.12 -1.29
N ARG A 84 3.23 -6.74 -2.52
CA ARG A 84 2.41 -7.09 -3.71
C ARG A 84 2.25 -8.60 -3.94
N SER A 85 3.10 -9.41 -3.33
CA SER A 85 3.03 -10.88 -3.36
C SER A 85 2.30 -11.47 -2.14
N GLY A 86 1.71 -10.61 -1.29
CA GLY A 86 0.91 -11.00 -0.14
C GLY A 86 1.69 -11.42 1.11
N VAL A 87 2.99 -11.12 1.18
CA VAL A 87 3.79 -11.35 2.39
C VAL A 87 3.49 -10.26 3.41
N VAL A 88 2.92 -10.64 4.56
CA VAL A 88 2.55 -9.70 5.63
C VAL A 88 3.71 -9.50 6.60
N SER A 89 3.97 -8.25 6.95
CA SER A 89 4.96 -7.84 7.96
C SER A 89 4.43 -6.65 8.79
N LYS A 90 5.24 -6.18 9.75
CA LYS A 90 4.97 -4.95 10.48
C LYS A 90 6.24 -4.13 10.70
N ASN A 91 6.07 -2.83 10.88
CA ASN A 91 7.09 -1.91 11.36
C ASN A 91 6.50 -0.86 12.32
N THR A 92 7.31 0.04 12.88
CA THR A 92 6.87 1.06 13.86
C THR A 92 7.11 2.50 13.41
N VAL A 93 7.49 2.70 12.15
CA VAL A 93 7.84 4.02 11.59
C VAL A 93 6.67 4.59 10.77
N GLY A 94 5.99 3.74 10.00
CA GLY A 94 4.87 4.10 9.13
C GLY A 94 4.71 3.09 8.01
N PHE A 95 3.68 3.22 7.18
CA PHE A 95 3.56 2.36 6.00
C PHE A 95 4.71 2.59 5.03
N THR A 96 5.33 1.52 4.56
CA THR A 96 6.42 1.55 3.59
C THR A 96 5.88 1.91 2.21
N GLY A 97 6.56 2.80 1.49
CA GLY A 97 6.18 3.14 0.12
C GLY A 97 6.27 1.93 -0.80
N GLY A 98 5.17 1.64 -1.51
CA GLY A 98 5.04 0.46 -2.36
C GLY A 98 4.49 -0.79 -1.65
N SER A 99 4.29 -0.75 -0.33
CA SER A 99 3.54 -1.77 0.41
C SER A 99 2.04 -1.50 0.39
N ILE A 100 1.25 -2.54 0.66
CA ILE A 100 -0.21 -2.48 0.81
C ILE A 100 -0.52 -2.29 2.30
N PRO A 101 -1.05 -1.12 2.71
CA PRO A 101 -1.46 -0.90 4.10
C PRO A 101 -2.61 -1.82 4.50
N LEU A 102 -2.51 -2.46 5.67
CA LEU A 102 -3.55 -3.34 6.19
C LEU A 102 -4.17 -2.80 7.47
N TYR A 103 -3.37 -2.61 8.51
CA TYR A 103 -3.84 -2.12 9.81
C TYR A 103 -2.81 -1.23 10.48
N THR A 104 -3.28 -0.29 11.29
CA THR A 104 -2.48 0.23 12.40
C THR A 104 -2.97 -0.41 13.70
N ALA A 105 -2.03 -0.81 14.56
CA ALA A 105 -2.32 -1.38 15.88
C ALA A 105 -1.52 -0.62 16.95
N VAL A 106 -2.22 0.07 17.85
CA VAL A 106 -1.58 0.76 18.99
C VAL A 106 -1.48 -0.23 20.13
N THR A 107 -0.29 -0.41 20.70
CA THR A 107 -0.04 -1.39 21.75
C THR A 107 0.36 -0.73 23.06
N GLY A 108 -0.06 -1.34 24.17
CA GLY A 108 0.56 -1.16 25.47
C GLY A 108 1.69 -2.17 25.70
N PRO A 109 2.10 -2.39 26.97
CA PRO A 109 3.21 -3.30 27.29
C PRO A 109 2.95 -4.76 26.90
N SER A 110 1.69 -5.21 26.94
CA SER A 110 1.33 -6.63 26.76
C SER A 110 0.06 -6.87 25.93
N SER A 111 -0.63 -5.82 25.49
CA SER A 111 -1.89 -5.94 24.74
C SER A 111 -2.04 -4.83 23.70
N VAL A 112 -2.86 -5.08 22.68
CA VAL A 112 -3.28 -4.04 21.73
C VAL A 112 -4.43 -3.23 22.33
N THR A 113 -4.32 -1.90 22.31
CA THR A 113 -5.32 -0.97 22.83
C THR A 113 -6.29 -0.50 21.76
N SER A 114 -5.86 -0.41 20.50
CA SER A 114 -6.73 -0.09 19.37
C SER A 114 -6.21 -0.64 18.04
N TYR A 115 -7.14 -0.84 17.12
CA TYR A 115 -6.86 -1.20 15.73
C TYR A 115 -7.55 -0.20 14.81
N THR A 116 -6.89 0.22 13.74
CA THR A 116 -7.53 0.89 12.60
C THR A 116 -7.33 0.03 11.38
N ASP A 117 -8.44 -0.35 10.73
CA ASP A 117 -8.40 -1.02 9.43
C ASP A 117 -8.07 -0.01 8.34
N GLN A 118 -6.97 -0.23 7.64
CA GLN A 118 -6.45 0.64 6.57
C GLN A 118 -6.66 0.02 5.19
N ARG A 119 -7.29 -1.17 5.12
CA ARG A 119 -7.58 -1.84 3.86
C ARG A 119 -8.61 -1.01 3.09
N ALA A 120 -8.25 -0.65 1.87
CA ALA A 120 -9.16 0.02 0.96
C ALA A 120 -10.11 -0.99 0.31
N TRP A 121 -11.41 -0.70 0.29
CA TRP A 121 -12.38 -1.48 -0.48
C TRP A 121 -12.10 -1.40 -2.00
N VAL A 122 -11.70 -0.23 -2.49
CA VAL A 122 -11.36 0.01 -3.89
C VAL A 122 -10.39 1.18 -4.02
N ALA A 123 -9.48 1.11 -5.00
CA ALA A 123 -8.69 2.24 -5.47
C ALA A 123 -9.17 2.62 -6.88
N PRO A 124 -9.94 3.71 -7.07
CA PRO A 124 -10.49 4.06 -8.37
C PRO A 124 -9.39 4.40 -9.39
N ALA A 125 -9.15 3.52 -10.37
CA ALA A 125 -8.09 3.70 -11.35
C ALA A 125 -8.33 4.87 -12.33
N TYR A 126 -9.59 5.32 -12.48
CA TYR A 126 -9.95 6.43 -13.37
C TYR A 126 -9.68 7.81 -12.76
N LEU A 127 -9.46 7.89 -11.44
CA LEU A 127 -9.06 9.13 -10.78
C LEU A 127 -7.54 9.10 -10.60
N PRO A 128 -6.79 10.00 -11.27
CA PRO A 128 -5.35 10.03 -11.06
C PRO A 128 -5.08 10.42 -9.61
N SER A 129 -4.23 9.63 -8.95
CA SER A 129 -3.74 9.96 -7.63
C SER A 129 -2.55 10.90 -7.80
N ASN A 130 -2.75 12.19 -7.50
CA ASN A 130 -1.75 13.22 -7.73
C ASN A 130 -0.89 13.46 -6.49
N GLY A 131 0.43 13.39 -6.66
CA GLY A 131 1.42 13.68 -5.62
C GLY A 131 2.33 14.82 -6.02
N SER A 132 2.78 15.60 -5.03
CA SER A 132 3.84 16.60 -5.20
C SER A 132 4.88 16.43 -4.09
N ILE A 133 6.17 16.47 -4.44
CA ILE A 133 7.26 16.34 -3.49
C ILE A 133 8.38 17.33 -3.81
N ALA A 134 8.87 18.03 -2.79
CA ALA A 134 9.99 18.94 -2.94
C ALA A 134 11.31 18.14 -2.99
N VAL A 135 12.13 18.40 -4.01
CA VAL A 135 13.46 17.83 -4.19
C VAL A 135 14.44 18.99 -4.27
N THR A 136 15.20 19.23 -3.20
CA THR A 136 16.05 20.42 -3.07
C THR A 136 17.45 20.05 -2.58
N THR A 137 17.63 19.89 -1.28
CA THR A 137 18.91 19.76 -0.58
C THR A 137 19.32 18.32 -0.29
N ALA A 138 18.44 17.36 -0.54
CA ALA A 138 18.68 15.94 -0.33
C ALA A 138 18.00 15.11 -1.42
N ASP A 139 18.48 13.88 -1.59
CA ASP A 139 17.74 12.87 -2.34
C ASP A 139 16.45 12.54 -1.60
N VAL A 140 15.42 12.19 -2.35
CA VAL A 140 14.10 11.86 -1.81
C VAL A 140 13.86 10.38 -2.03
N ASP A 141 13.52 9.67 -0.95
CA ASP A 141 13.14 8.26 -1.01
C ASP A 141 11.64 8.10 -0.83
N LEU A 142 10.95 7.62 -1.87
CA LEU A 142 9.52 7.34 -1.84
C LEU A 142 9.20 6.02 -1.14
N THR A 143 10.19 5.14 -0.93
CA THR A 143 10.01 3.92 -0.14
C THR A 143 9.96 4.23 1.36
N ALA A 144 10.52 5.37 1.77
CA ALA A 144 10.46 5.84 3.15
C ALA A 144 9.02 6.21 3.55
N ALA A 145 8.66 5.89 4.79
CA ALA A 145 7.31 6.10 5.32
C ALA A 145 6.81 7.54 5.20
N ALA A 146 7.71 8.53 5.34
CA ALA A 146 7.36 9.95 5.21
C ALA A 146 6.83 10.35 3.83
N ASN A 147 7.15 9.56 2.78
CA ASN A 147 6.80 9.83 1.39
C ASN A 147 5.98 8.70 0.76
N ALA A 148 5.54 7.71 1.56
CA ALA A 148 4.91 6.49 1.06
C ALA A 148 3.59 6.76 0.31
N ASP A 149 2.90 7.85 0.64
CA ASP A 149 1.69 8.25 -0.07
C ASP A 149 1.99 8.65 -1.53
N LYS A 150 3.13 9.31 -1.77
CA LYS A 150 3.59 9.68 -3.12
C LYS A 150 4.00 8.47 -3.96
N ALA A 151 4.46 7.39 -3.33
CA ALA A 151 4.78 6.15 -4.03
C ALA A 151 3.56 5.49 -4.70
N ARG A 152 2.33 5.85 -4.27
CA ARG A 152 1.07 5.31 -4.80
C ARG A 152 0.41 6.22 -5.83
N CYS A 153 0.99 7.40 -6.06
CA CYS A 153 0.46 8.37 -7.01
C CYS A 153 0.74 7.94 -8.45
N SER A 154 -0.29 7.98 -9.31
CA SER A 154 -0.16 7.76 -10.75
C SER A 154 0.40 8.99 -11.48
N TYR A 155 0.37 10.15 -10.83
CA TYR A 155 0.97 11.40 -11.31
C TYR A 155 1.82 12.04 -10.21
N LEU A 156 3.12 12.21 -10.45
CA LEU A 156 4.06 12.76 -9.47
C LEU A 156 4.73 14.03 -10.00
N THR A 157 4.62 15.12 -9.24
CA THR A 157 5.34 16.37 -9.52
C THR A 157 6.51 16.51 -8.56
N THR A 158 7.72 16.70 -9.06
CA THR A 158 8.85 17.15 -8.23
C THR A 158 8.96 18.66 -8.29
N THR A 159 9.28 19.31 -7.17
CA THR A 159 9.34 20.77 -7.08
C THR A 159 10.58 21.27 -6.36
N GLY A 160 10.86 22.57 -6.47
CA GLY A 160 11.93 23.25 -5.74
C GLY A 160 13.24 23.37 -6.53
N THR A 161 14.08 24.30 -6.05
CA THR A 161 15.39 24.59 -6.65
C THR A 161 16.41 23.55 -6.20
N LEU A 162 17.09 22.94 -7.18
CA LEU A 162 18.12 21.94 -6.91
C LEU A 162 19.42 22.61 -6.47
N THR A 163 20.06 22.03 -5.45
CA THR A 163 21.40 22.46 -4.99
C THR A 163 22.52 21.52 -5.44
N ALA A 164 22.17 20.37 -5.99
CA ALA A 164 23.06 19.37 -6.59
C ALA A 164 22.23 18.46 -7.52
N ASN A 165 22.88 17.52 -8.22
CA ASN A 165 22.14 16.42 -8.86
C ASN A 165 21.44 15.60 -7.78
N ARG A 166 20.13 15.36 -7.94
CA ARG A 166 19.31 14.66 -6.95
C ARG A 166 18.65 13.42 -7.51
N ASN A 167 18.49 12.44 -6.62
CA ASN A 167 17.73 11.23 -6.90
C ASN A 167 16.35 11.30 -6.23
N VAL A 168 15.36 10.82 -6.94
CA VAL A 168 14.07 10.37 -6.41
C VAL A 168 14.08 8.84 -6.50
N ILE A 169 14.15 8.20 -5.34
CA ILE A 169 14.21 6.75 -5.22
C ILE A 169 12.78 6.22 -5.13
N VAL A 170 12.41 5.32 -6.03
CA VAL A 170 11.06 4.74 -6.15
C VAL A 170 11.08 3.24 -5.80
N PRO A 171 9.92 2.65 -5.43
CA PRO A 171 9.82 1.20 -5.26
C PRO A 171 10.19 0.44 -6.53
N ASN A 172 10.66 -0.81 -6.39
CA ASN A 172 11.00 -1.67 -7.53
C ASN A 172 9.80 -1.99 -8.44
N SER A 173 8.58 -1.88 -7.91
CA SER A 173 7.33 -1.97 -8.66
C SER A 173 6.60 -0.65 -8.53
N TRP A 174 6.79 0.23 -9.50
CA TRP A 174 6.27 1.58 -9.48
C TRP A 174 6.02 2.07 -10.91
N GLN A 175 4.97 2.88 -11.09
CA GLN A 175 4.68 3.50 -12.38
C GLN A 175 3.98 4.84 -12.13
N ALA A 176 4.43 5.89 -12.80
CA ALA A 176 3.74 7.18 -12.78
C ALA A 176 4.08 8.03 -14.01
N ALA A 177 3.15 8.90 -14.36
CA ALA A 177 3.46 10.10 -15.13
C ALA A 177 4.19 11.08 -14.20
N VAL A 178 5.41 11.45 -14.56
CA VAL A 178 6.23 12.39 -13.78
C VAL A 178 6.22 13.74 -14.46
N PHE A 179 6.12 14.80 -13.67
CA PHE A 179 6.43 16.17 -14.08
C PHE A 179 7.61 16.70 -13.25
N CYS A 180 8.74 16.93 -13.92
CA CYS A 180 9.93 17.47 -13.27
C CYS A 180 9.85 18.99 -13.21
N ASN A 181 9.17 19.54 -12.21
CA ASN A 181 9.05 20.99 -11.99
C ASN A 181 10.17 21.55 -11.09
N ASN A 182 11.32 20.88 -11.07
CA ASN A 182 12.52 21.38 -10.44
C ASN A 182 13.14 22.50 -11.27
N SER A 183 13.93 23.35 -10.61
CA SER A 183 14.67 24.45 -11.25
C SER A 183 16.17 24.43 -10.89
N GLY A 184 16.99 25.15 -11.66
CA GLY A 184 18.42 25.33 -11.41
C GLY A 184 19.32 24.58 -12.39
N ALA A 185 20.62 24.54 -12.12
CA ALA A 185 21.63 23.99 -13.04
C ALA A 185 21.81 22.45 -12.95
N PHE A 186 21.02 21.77 -12.14
CA PHE A 186 21.20 20.35 -11.83
C PHE A 186 20.06 19.47 -12.35
N THR A 187 20.18 18.16 -12.18
CA THR A 187 19.20 17.19 -12.70
C THR A 187 18.47 16.44 -11.59
N THR A 188 17.23 16.05 -11.87
CA THR A 188 16.45 15.11 -11.04
C THR A 188 16.39 13.76 -11.74
N LYS A 189 16.93 12.75 -11.07
CA LYS A 189 16.98 11.37 -11.55
C LYS A 189 15.98 10.51 -10.79
N PHE A 190 15.17 9.73 -11.50
CA PHE A 190 14.28 8.74 -10.93
C PHE A 190 14.93 7.37 -11.04
N LYS A 191 15.09 6.66 -9.92
CA LYS A 191 15.75 5.35 -9.87
C LYS A 191 15.13 4.45 -8.83
N THR A 192 15.28 3.13 -9.00
CA THR A 192 15.14 2.19 -7.87
C THR A 192 16.36 2.33 -6.95
N ALA A 193 16.35 1.74 -5.75
CA ALA A 193 17.49 1.86 -4.83
C ALA A 193 18.83 1.42 -5.47
N ALA A 194 18.83 0.27 -6.13
CA ALA A 194 20.01 -0.29 -6.80
C ALA A 194 20.17 0.13 -8.27
N GLY A 195 19.10 0.59 -8.93
CA GLY A 195 19.10 0.89 -10.36
C GLY A 195 19.87 2.15 -10.76
N SER A 196 20.20 2.26 -12.04
CA SER A 196 20.87 3.44 -12.62
C SER A 196 19.93 4.61 -12.84
N GLY A 197 18.63 4.33 -13.04
CA GLY A 197 17.55 5.29 -13.26
C GLY A 197 17.58 6.04 -14.58
N VAL A 198 16.66 7.01 -14.67
CA VAL A 198 16.52 7.96 -15.78
C VAL A 198 16.38 9.38 -15.24
N VAL A 199 17.04 10.33 -15.90
CA VAL A 199 16.85 11.77 -15.62
C VAL A 199 15.68 12.27 -16.44
N VAL A 200 14.69 12.92 -15.80
CA VAL A 200 13.63 13.66 -16.51
C VAL A 200 14.03 15.14 -16.54
N ALA A 201 14.06 15.73 -17.73
CA ALA A 201 14.47 17.12 -17.91
C ALA A 201 13.53 18.07 -17.17
N GLN A 202 14.09 19.16 -16.62
CA GLN A 202 13.30 20.18 -15.93
C GLN A 202 12.25 20.80 -16.88
N GLY A 203 11.06 21.07 -16.35
CA GLY A 203 9.91 21.56 -17.11
C GLY A 203 9.25 20.52 -18.01
N LYS A 204 9.71 19.26 -18.01
CA LYS A 204 9.21 18.19 -18.87
C LYS A 204 8.42 17.12 -18.14
N ARG A 205 7.61 16.40 -18.92
CA ARG A 205 6.84 15.23 -18.46
C ARG A 205 7.29 13.95 -19.15
N ALA A 206 7.28 12.85 -18.41
CA ALA A 206 7.49 11.51 -18.98
C ALA A 206 6.73 10.45 -18.18
N LEU A 207 6.25 9.41 -18.85
CA LEU A 207 5.79 8.18 -18.20
C LEU A 207 6.99 7.32 -17.85
N LEU A 208 7.12 7.00 -16.56
CA LEU A 208 8.17 6.14 -16.04
C LEU A 208 7.58 4.84 -15.49
N LEU A 209 8.35 3.75 -15.60
CA LEU A 209 8.02 2.43 -15.10
C LEU A 209 9.25 1.83 -14.40
N ALA A 210 9.08 1.25 -13.22
CA ALA A 210 10.08 0.40 -12.59
C ALA A 210 9.81 -1.06 -12.95
N ASP A 211 10.76 -1.72 -13.60
CA ASP A 211 10.63 -3.07 -14.17
C ASP A 211 11.02 -4.20 -13.18
N GLY A 212 11.13 -3.86 -11.89
CA GLY A 212 11.67 -4.75 -10.86
C GLY A 212 13.15 -4.54 -10.57
N SER A 213 13.93 -3.99 -11.51
CA SER A 213 15.37 -3.76 -11.35
C SER A 213 15.75 -2.29 -11.51
N ASN A 214 15.22 -1.62 -12.52
CA ASN A 214 15.56 -0.25 -12.86
C ASN A 214 14.30 0.58 -13.18
N VAL A 215 14.45 1.89 -13.20
CA VAL A 215 13.43 2.78 -13.77
C VAL A 215 13.75 2.97 -15.25
N VAL A 216 12.75 2.72 -16.10
CA VAL A 216 12.80 2.95 -17.54
C VAL A 216 11.81 4.06 -17.93
N ARG A 217 12.17 4.78 -18.98
CA ARG A 217 11.33 5.81 -19.59
C ARG A 217 10.47 5.18 -20.68
N VAL A 218 9.15 5.35 -20.60
CA VAL A 218 8.18 4.78 -21.56
C VAL A 218 7.80 5.81 -22.64
N THR A 219 7.76 7.10 -22.30
CA THR A 219 7.48 8.19 -23.26
C THR A 219 8.63 9.19 -23.30
N PRO A 220 8.86 9.90 -24.42
CA PRO A 220 9.78 11.03 -24.45
C PRO A 220 9.47 12.09 -23.39
N ASP A 221 10.47 12.90 -23.07
CA ASP A 221 10.29 14.10 -22.24
C ASP A 221 9.59 15.18 -23.06
N THR A 222 8.33 15.48 -22.76
CA THR A 222 7.50 16.48 -23.46
C THR A 222 7.29 17.74 -22.64
#